data_AF-A0A2N6JXF6-F1
#
_entry.id   AF-A0A2N6JXF6-F1
#
_cell.length_a   1.000
_cell.length_b   1.000
_cell.length_c   1.000
_cell.angle_alpha   90.00
_cell.angle_beta   90.00
_cell.angle_gamma   90.00
#
_symmetry.space_group_name_H-M   'P 1'
#
loop_
_entity.id
_entity.type
_entity.pdbx_description
1 polymer ?
#
loop_
_entity_poly.entity_id
_entity_poly.type
_entity_poly.pdbx_seq_one_letter_code
_entity_poly.pdbx_strand_id
1 'polypeptide(L)'
;MVIIRPYRPEDLEKIVQLWWGTWHETFLKLTHPQPYTAWIVRFRDEIAVQGLIWVVELENQIIGFVVVVVHHIDFDRLARSPTF
;
A
#
# COMPACT_ATOMS: atom_id res chain seq x y z
N MET A 1 22.23 11.29 -0.24
CA MET A 1 21.20 12.30 0.12
C MET A 1 19.87 11.58 0.23
N VAL A 2 19.12 11.83 1.29
CA VAL A 2 17.77 11.26 1.47
C VAL A 2 16.74 12.23 0.91
N ILE A 3 15.82 11.74 0.08
CA ILE A 3 14.73 12.52 -0.51
C ILE A 3 13.42 11.88 -0.09
N ILE A 4 12.47 12.69 0.39
CA ILE A 4 11.09 12.26 0.61
C ILE A 4 10.24 12.99 -0.42
N ARG A 5 9.47 12.24 -1.20
CA ARG A 5 8.64 12.81 -2.27
C ARG A 5 7.31 12.06 -2.43
N PRO A 6 6.30 12.68 -3.05
CA PRO A 6 5.09 11.96 -3.46
C PRO A 6 5.42 10.81 -4.40
N TYR A 7 4.63 9.74 -4.30
CA TYR A 7 4.61 8.63 -5.24
C TYR A 7 4.35 9.09 -6.67
N ARG A 8 4.96 8.40 -7.64
CA ARG A 8 4.68 8.53 -9.06
C ARG A 8 4.33 7.17 -9.66
N PRO A 9 3.52 7.09 -10.72
CA PRO A 9 3.19 5.82 -11.37
C PRO A 9 4.41 4.99 -11.78
N GLU A 10 5.53 5.64 -12.13
CA GLU A 10 6.79 4.96 -12.47
C GLU A 10 7.43 4.20 -11.30
N ASP A 11 7.03 4.50 -10.05
CA ASP A 11 7.54 3.85 -8.84
C ASP A 11 6.83 2.52 -8.53
N LEU A 12 5.73 2.21 -9.23
CA LEU A 12 4.82 1.10 -8.91
C LEU A 12 5.55 -0.22 -8.66
N GLU A 13 6.36 -0.66 -9.63
CA GLU A 13 7.05 -1.94 -9.53
C GLU A 13 8.05 -1.97 -8.37
N LYS A 14 8.79 -0.87 -8.18
CA LYS A 14 9.79 -0.76 -7.10
C LYS A 14 9.14 -0.82 -5.73
N ILE A 15 8.01 -0.15 -5.55
CA ILE A 15 7.26 -0.14 -4.29
C ILE A 15 6.67 -1.52 -4.01
N VAL A 16 6.01 -2.13 -5.00
CA VAL A 16 5.39 -3.45 -4.81
C VAL A 16 6.46 -4.52 -4.57
N GLN A 17 7.61 -4.43 -5.23
CA GLN A 17 8.76 -5.30 -4.98
C GLN A 17 9.29 -5.13 -3.55
N LEU A 18 9.49 -3.90 -3.10
CA LEU A 18 9.96 -3.60 -1.74
C LEU A 18 8.98 -4.16 -0.70
N TRP A 19 7.69 -3.88 -0.87
CA TRP A 19 6.63 -4.37 0.00
C TRP A 19 6.59 -5.91 0.06
N TRP A 20 6.65 -6.55 -1.11
CA TRP A 20 6.65 -8.01 -1.21
C TRP A 20 7.85 -8.63 -0.49
N GLY A 21 9.04 -8.08 -0.70
CA GLY A 21 10.26 -8.51 -0.01
C GLY A 21 10.13 -8.37 1.50
N THR A 22 9.73 -7.19 1.97
CA THR A 22 9.53 -6.93 3.40
C THR A 22 8.52 -7.88 4.02
N TRP A 23 7.41 -8.22 3.34
CA TRP A 23 6.43 -9.17 3.85
C TRP A 23 7.04 -10.57 4.07
N HIS A 24 7.78 -11.08 3.09
CA HIS A 24 8.39 -12.41 3.17
C HIS A 24 9.50 -12.48 4.22
N GLU A 25 10.25 -11.40 4.41
CA GLU A 25 11.27 -11.30 5.47
C GLU A 25 10.63 -11.16 6.86
N THR A 26 9.51 -10.45 6.98
CA THR A 26 8.82 -10.20 8.26
C THR A 26 8.01 -11.41 8.71
N PHE A 27 7.31 -12.07 7.78
CA PHE A 27 6.34 -13.14 8.08
C PHE A 27 6.77 -14.49 7.52
N LEU A 28 7.87 -15.03 8.05
CA LEU A 28 8.50 -16.28 7.57
C LEU A 28 7.59 -17.52 7.54
N LYS A 29 6.51 -17.54 8.33
CA LYS A 29 5.59 -18.69 8.45
C LYS A 29 4.23 -18.45 7.81
N LEU A 30 3.97 -17.25 7.29
CA LEU A 30 2.69 -16.93 6.66
C LEU A 30 2.84 -16.96 5.14
N THR A 31 1.91 -17.66 4.49
CA THR A 31 1.79 -17.57 3.04
C THR A 31 1.21 -16.21 2.68
N HIS A 32 1.79 -15.58 1.66
CA HIS A 32 1.28 -14.33 1.13
C HIS A 32 -0.15 -14.53 0.59
N PRO A 33 -1.13 -13.69 0.99
CA PRO A 33 -2.56 -13.96 0.72
C PRO A 33 -2.95 -13.88 -0.75
N GLN A 34 -2.16 -13.19 -1.58
CA GLN A 34 -2.39 -13.06 -3.02
C GLN A 34 -1.05 -13.07 -3.77
N PRO A 35 -1.03 -13.49 -5.05
CA PRO A 35 0.19 -13.50 -5.86
C PRO A 35 0.70 -12.08 -6.13
N TYR A 36 1.99 -11.96 -6.44
CA TYR A 36 2.67 -10.69 -6.70
C TYR A 36 1.98 -9.85 -7.78
N THR A 37 1.55 -10.47 -8.88
CA THR A 37 0.86 -9.79 -9.98
C THR A 37 -0.48 -9.19 -9.56
N ALA A 38 -1.23 -9.86 -8.68
CA ALA A 38 -2.47 -9.32 -8.12
C ALA A 38 -2.18 -8.10 -7.23
N TRP A 39 -1.06 -8.08 -6.52
CA TRP A 39 -0.63 -6.93 -5.73
C TRP A 39 -0.23 -5.73 -6.57
N ILE A 40 0.41 -5.93 -7.72
CA ILE A 40 0.68 -4.84 -8.67
C ILE A 40 -0.65 -4.18 -9.10
N VAL A 41 -1.62 -4.99 -9.52
CA VAL A 41 -2.94 -4.51 -9.96
C VAL A 41 -3.65 -3.78 -8.83
N ARG A 42 -3.71 -4.39 -7.65
CA ARG A 42 -4.37 -3.81 -6.47
C ARG A 42 -3.72 -2.51 -6.02
N PHE A 43 -2.39 -2.45 -6.01
CA PHE A 43 -1.68 -1.24 -5.64
C PHE A 43 -2.00 -0.10 -6.61
N ARG A 44 -1.99 -0.37 -7.92
CA ARG A 44 -2.29 0.63 -8.96
C ARG A 44 -3.74 1.10 -8.89
N ASP A 45 -4.69 0.18 -8.81
CA ASP A 45 -6.11 0.46 -9.07
C ASP A 45 -6.89 0.85 -7.80
N GLU A 46 -6.43 0.42 -6.62
CA GLU A 46 -7.10 0.70 -5.34
C GLU A 46 -6.24 1.63 -4.48
N ILE A 47 -5.01 1.23 -4.18
CA ILE A 47 -4.18 1.87 -3.15
C ILE A 47 -3.67 3.24 -3.62
N ALA A 48 -3.13 3.32 -4.84
CA ALA A 48 -2.61 4.56 -5.41
C ALA A 48 -3.71 5.57 -5.76
N VAL A 49 -4.94 5.09 -5.98
CA VAL A 49 -6.09 5.95 -6.28
C VAL A 49 -6.65 6.59 -5.00
N GLN A 50 -6.66 5.86 -3.89
CA GLN A 50 -7.33 6.29 -2.65
C GLN A 50 -6.35 6.77 -1.57
N GLY A 51 -5.08 6.39 -1.66
CA GLY A 51 -4.07 6.67 -0.66
C GLY A 51 -3.22 7.89 -0.96
N LEU A 52 -2.84 8.60 0.10
CA LEU A 52 -1.71 9.54 0.06
C LEU A 52 -0.43 8.73 0.25
N ILE A 53 0.40 8.66 -0.80
CA ILE A 53 1.60 7.83 -0.81
C ILE A 53 2.85 8.70 -0.91
N TRP A 54 3.78 8.45 0.01
CA TRP A 54 5.10 9.07 0.03
C TRP A 54 6.18 8.00 -0.05
N VAL A 55 7.24 8.30 -0.80
CA VAL A 55 8.41 7.44 -0.95
C VAL A 55 9.64 8.08 -0.34
N VAL A 56 10.52 7.25 0.21
CA VAL A 56 11.85 7.63 0.69
C VAL A 56 12.87 7.07 -0.28
N GLU A 57 13.70 7.96 -0.83
CA GLU A 57 14.78 7.62 -1.75
C GLU A 57 16.13 7.90 -1.12
N LEU A 58 17.07 6.98 -1.35
CA LEU A 58 18.48 7.12 -1.03
C LEU A 58 19.27 6.68 -2.27
N GLU A 59 20.16 7.54 -2.78
CA GLU A 59 21.03 7.21 -3.92
C GLU A 59 20.26 6.68 -5.15
N ASN A 60 19.14 7.33 -5.48
CA ASN A 60 18.23 6.97 -6.58
C ASN A 60 17.52 5.61 -6.43
N GLN A 61 17.58 5.00 -5.24
CA GLN A 61 16.85 3.80 -4.88
C GLN A 61 15.73 4.13 -3.89
N ILE A 62 14.53 3.60 -4.13
CA ILE A 62 13.45 3.64 -3.14
C ILE A 62 13.77 2.64 -2.04
N ILE A 63 13.91 3.13 -0.81
CA ILE A 63 14.25 2.33 0.37
C ILE A 63 13.07 2.18 1.34
N GLY A 64 11.99 2.93 1.12
CA GLY A 64 10.81 2.92 1.97
C GLY A 64 9.66 3.67 1.33
N PHE A 65 8.45 3.38 1.78
CA PHE A 65 7.26 4.13 1.42
C PHE A 65 6.23 4.06 2.54
N VAL A 66 5.31 5.01 2.55
CA VAL A 66 4.15 5.03 3.44
C VAL A 66 2.90 5.28 2.63
N VAL A 67 1.84 4.56 2.97
CA VAL A 67 0.50 4.73 2.40
C VAL A 67 -0.41 5.18 3.53
N VAL A 68 -1.06 6.33 3.35
CA VAL A 68 -2.09 6.82 4.27
C VAL A 68 -3.43 6.76 3.55
N VAL A 69 -4.31 5.87 4.00
CA VAL A 69 -5.68 5.75 3.49
C VAL A 69 -6.62 6.35 4.54
N VAL A 70 -7.41 7.35 4.15
CA VAL A 70 -8.44 7.93 5.02
C VAL A 70 -9.74 7.16 4.82
N HIS A 71 -10.16 6.43 5.85
CA HIS A 71 -11.47 5.81 5.87
C HIS A 71 -12.50 6.76 6.51
N HIS A 72 -13.45 7.24 5.72
CA HIS A 72 -14.65 7.87 6.26
C HIS A 72 -15.60 6.77 6.73
N ILE A 73 -15.79 6.65 8.05
CA ILE A 73 -16.82 5.80 8.62
C ILE A 73 -18.13 6.60 8.56
N ASP A 74 -19.04 6.16 7.70
CA ASP A 74 -20.38 6.75 7.60
C ASP A 74 -21.29 6.12 8.67
N PHE A 75 -21.44 6.80 9.81
CA PHE A 75 -22.17 6.29 10.97
C PHE A 75 -23.67 6.05 10.69
N ASP A 76 -24.23 6.68 9.67
CA ASP A 76 -25.64 6.55 9.29
C ASP A 76 -26.03 5.15 8.78
N ARG A 77 -25.04 4.32 8.41
CA ARG A 77 -25.28 2.90 8.03
C ARG A 77 -25.37 1.95 9.23
N LEU A 78 -24.79 2.30 10.39
CA LEU A 78 -24.83 1.43 11.57
C LEU A 78 -26.17 1.50 12.32
N ALA A 79 -26.92 2.59 12.19
CA ALA A 79 -28.22 2.77 12.83
C ALA A 79 -29.38 1.99 12.16
N ARG A 80 -29.15 1.33 11.02
CA ARG A 80 -30.19 0.61 10.25
C ARG A 80 -30.06 -0.91 10.29
N SER A 81 -29.36 -1.49 11.25
CA SER A 81 -29.50 -2.93 11.51
C SER A 81 -30.78 -3.14 12.33
N PRO A 82 -31.86 -3.70 11.77
CA PRO A 82 -32.97 -4.15 12.60
C PRO A 82 -32.44 -5.37 13.34
N THR A 83 -32.30 -5.24 14.65
CA THR A 83 -32.24 -6.41 15.51
C THR A 83 -33.56 -7.17 15.30
N PHE A 84 -33.51 -8.25 14.54
CA PHE A 84 -34.57 -9.26 14.48
C PHE A 84 -34.31 -10.29 15.57
#